data_AF-A0A9Q0SSE1-F1
#
_entry.id   AF-A0A9Q0SSE1-F1
#
_cell.length_a   1.000
_cell.length_b   1.000
_cell.length_c   1.000
_cell.angle_alpha   90.00
_cell.angle_beta   90.00
_cell.angle_gamma   90.00
#
_symmetry.space_group_name_H-M   'P 1'
#
loop_
_entity.id
_entity.type
_entity.pdbx_description
1 polymer ?
#
loop_
_entity_poly.entity_id
_entity_poly.type
_entity_poly.pdbx_seq_one_letter_code
_entity_poly.pdbx_strand_id
1 'polypeptide(L)' 'MVGKNLDKNGYRVTTLHGGKSQEQREISLEGFRTKRYNDLVATDVAGRGIDIPDVGHVINYDMPGNIEMYTHCIG' A
#
# COMPACT_ATOMS: atom_id res chain seq x y z
N MET A 1 -6.38 -7.06 -8.01
CA MET A 1 -6.20 -8.52 -8.11
C MET A 1 -5.13 -9.02 -7.13
N VAL A 2 -3.98 -8.33 -7.04
CA VAL A 2 -2.85 -8.68 -6.14
C VAL A 2 -3.26 -8.88 -4.68
N GLY A 3 -3.92 -7.88 -4.04
CA GLY A 3 -4.31 -8.00 -2.62
C GLY A 3 -5.19 -9.21 -2.32
N LYS A 4 -6.13 -9.55 -3.20
CA LYS A 4 -6.99 -10.75 -3.04
C LYS A 4 -6.20 -12.06 -3.15
N ASN A 5 -5.15 -12.09 -3.99
CA ASN A 5 -4.31 -13.28 -4.12
C ASN A 5 -3.40 -13.45 -2.90
N LEU A 6 -2.84 -12.36 -2.37
CA LEU A 6 -2.05 -12.38 -1.13
C LEU A 6 -2.91 -12.87 0.06
N ASP A 7 -4.12 -12.33 0.21
CA ASP A 7 -5.05 -12.75 1.25
C ASP A 7 -5.38 -14.25 1.18
N LYS A 8 -5.70 -14.75 -0.03
CA LYS A 8 -5.93 -16.19 -0.28
C LYS A 8 -4.74 -17.08 0.05
N ASN A 9 -3.52 -16.55 -0.10
CA ASN A 9 -2.28 -17.27 0.21
C ASN A 9 -1.88 -17.15 1.69
N GLY A 10 -2.72 -16.54 2.54
CA GLY A 10 -2.51 -16.46 3.99
C GLY A 10 -1.68 -15.24 4.45
N TYR A 11 -1.39 -14.30 3.54
CA TYR A 11 -0.70 -13.06 3.91
C TYR A 11 -1.67 -12.07 4.56
N ARG A 12 -1.20 -11.41 5.62
CA ARG A 12 -1.97 -10.34 6.29
C ARG A 12 -1.83 -9.05 5.50
N VAL A 13 -2.69 -8.90 4.50
CA VAL A 13 -2.62 -7.80 3.53
C VAL A 13 -3.79 -6.82 3.70
N THR A 14 -3.51 -5.54 3.51
CA THR A 14 -4.54 -4.51 3.31
C THR A 14 -4.34 -3.80 1.98
N THR A 15 -5.36 -3.09 1.53
CA THR A 15 -5.33 -2.35 0.25
C THR A 15 -5.59 -0.88 0.43
N LEU A 16 -5.03 -0.08 -0.48
CA LEU A 16 -5.21 1.36 -0.51
C LEU A 16 -5.38 1.85 -1.94
N HIS A 17 -6.58 2.28 -2.30
CA HIS A 17 -6.92 2.71 -3.66
C HIS A 17 -8.07 3.73 -3.63
N GLY A 18 -8.27 4.47 -4.73
CA GLY A 18 -9.25 5.56 -4.82
C GLY A 18 -10.71 5.17 -4.55
N GLY A 19 -11.05 3.87 -4.69
CA GLY A 19 -12.38 3.35 -4.34
C GLY A 19 -12.67 3.18 -2.84
N LYS A 20 -11.72 3.49 -1.94
CA LYS A 20 -11.94 3.45 -0.48
C LYS A 20 -12.35 4.81 0.06
N SER A 21 -13.27 4.82 1.03
CA SER A 21 -13.57 6.03 1.80
C SER A 21 -12.36 6.48 2.62
N GLN A 22 -12.32 7.74 3.04
CA GLN A 22 -11.24 8.27 3.87
C GLN A 22 -11.08 7.47 5.17
N GLU A 23 -12.19 7.15 5.85
CA GLU A 23 -12.21 6.30 7.05
C GLU A 23 -11.62 4.91 6.77
N GLN A 24 -11.99 4.28 5.65
CA GLN A 24 -11.42 2.98 5.28
C GLN A 24 -9.92 3.04 5.01
N ARG A 25 -9.43 4.17 4.47
CA ARG A 25 -7.98 4.39 4.26
C ARG A 25 -7.28 4.49 5.61
N GLU A 26 -7.82 5.26 6.55
CA GLU A 26 -7.27 5.42 7.90
C GLU A 26 -7.23 4.08 8.66
N ILE A 27 -8.30 3.28 8.63
CA ILE A 27 -8.34 1.94 9.24
C ILE A 27 -7.27 1.00 8.63
N SER A 28 -7.07 1.09 7.32
CA SER A 28 -6.08 0.27 6.60
C SER A 28 -4.66 0.66 7.00
N LEU A 29 -4.37 1.96 7.03
CA LEU A 29 -3.07 2.50 7.44
C LEU A 29 -2.76 2.21 8.91
N GLU A 30 -3.73 2.40 9.80
CA GLU A 30 -3.57 2.11 11.22
C GLU A 30 -3.31 0.61 11.43
N GLY A 31 -4.03 -0.25 10.71
CA GLY A 31 -3.78 -1.69 10.75
C GLY A 31 -2.38 -2.07 10.26
N PHE A 32 -1.85 -1.36 9.26
CA PHE A 32 -0.50 -1.60 8.78
C PHE A 32 0.55 -1.12 9.79
N ARG A 33 0.41 0.10 10.32
CA ARG A 33 1.32 0.68 11.35
C ARG A 33 1.38 -0.16 12.63
N THR A 34 0.25 -0.71 13.05
CA THR A 34 0.14 -1.57 14.25
C THR A 34 0.52 -3.03 13.99
N LYS A 35 1.02 -3.38 12.80
CA LYS A 35 1.39 -4.75 12.39
C LYS A 35 0.24 -5.75 12.41
N ARG A 36 -1.02 -5.27 12.39
CA ARG A 36 -2.19 -6.11 12.10
C ARG A 36 -2.12 -6.63 10.66
N TYR A 37 -1.64 -5.80 9.75
CA TYR A 37 -1.23 -6.17 8.40
C TYR A 37 0.28 -6.05 8.26
N ASN A 38 0.89 -6.99 7.53
CA ASN A 38 2.31 -6.97 7.17
C ASN A 38 2.53 -6.41 5.77
N ASP A 39 1.51 -6.50 4.91
CA ASP A 39 1.59 -6.12 3.50
C ASP A 39 0.54 -5.06 3.18
N LEU A 40 0.91 -4.02 2.43
CA LEU A 40 0.02 -2.97 1.96
C LEU A 40 0.12 -2.85 0.45
N VAL A 41 -0.97 -3.11 -0.25
CA VAL A 41 -1.04 -2.99 -1.72
C VAL A 41 -1.73 -1.67 -2.06
N ALA A 42 -1.02 -0.78 -2.75
CA ALA A 42 -1.52 0.54 -3.11
C ALA A 42 -1.47 0.81 -4.63
N THR A 43 -2.30 1.76 -5.08
CA THR A 43 -2.18 2.39 -6.41
C THR A 43 -1.66 3.82 -6.25
N ASP A 44 -0.97 4.37 -7.25
CA ASP A 44 -0.30 5.68 -7.25
C ASP A 44 -1.12 6.85 -6.68
N VAL A 45 -2.44 6.86 -6.93
CA VAL A 45 -3.34 7.92 -6.44
C VAL A 45 -3.48 7.91 -4.92
N ALA A 46 -3.35 6.74 -4.31
CA ALA A 46 -3.67 6.56 -2.91
C ALA A 46 -2.47 6.77 -1.99
N GLY A 47 -1.23 6.54 -2.46
CA GLY A 47 -0.01 6.62 -1.65
C GLY A 47 0.54 8.04 -1.41
N ARG A 48 0.14 9.03 -2.21
CA ARG A 48 0.65 10.40 -2.07
C ARG A 48 0.28 11.00 -0.72
N GLY A 49 1.30 11.44 0.04
CA GLY A 49 1.12 12.09 1.34
C GLY A 49 0.90 11.13 2.50
N ILE A 50 1.15 9.84 2.31
CA ILE A 50 1.07 8.85 3.39
C ILE A 50 2.46 8.57 3.89
N ASP A 51 2.77 9.14 5.05
CA ASP A 51 3.97 8.78 5.81
C ASP A 51 3.72 7.45 6.56
N ILE A 52 4.50 6.43 6.20
CA ILE A 52 4.51 5.13 6.88
C ILE A 52 5.96 4.85 7.28
N PRO A 53 6.34 5.13 8.55
CA PRO A 53 7.67 4.80 9.01
C PRO A 53 7.89 3.28 9.05
N ASP A 54 9.16 2.87 8.98
CA ASP A 54 9.62 1.48 9.16
C ASP A 54 9.15 0.47 8.08
N VAL A 55 8.96 0.93 6.84
CA VAL A 55 8.77 0.03 5.69
C VAL A 55 10.11 -0.63 5.31
N GLY A 56 10.19 -1.95 5.44
CA GLY A 56 11.42 -2.68 5.11
C GLY A 56 11.67 -2.87 3.61
N HIS A 57 10.61 -2.97 2.81
CA HIS A 57 10.70 -3.22 1.37
C HIS A 57 9.55 -2.53 0.62
N VAL A 58 9.87 -1.94 -0.53
CA VAL A 58 8.90 -1.43 -1.50
C VAL A 58 9.02 -2.26 -2.77
N ILE A 59 7.89 -2.76 -3.29
CA ILE A 59 7.83 -3.55 -4.52
C ILE A 59 6.92 -2.83 -5.51
N ASN A 60 7.50 -2.35 -6.61
CA ASN A 60 6.73 -1.85 -7.75
C ASN A 60 6.22 -3.03 -8.58
N TYR A 61 4.96 -3.43 -8.36
CA TYR A 61 4.34 -4.54 -9.09
C TYR A 61 4.14 -4.18 -10.58
N ASP A 62 3.66 -2.96 -10.83
CA ASP A 62 3.63 -2.35 -12.15
C ASP A 62 4.70 -1.24 -12.18
N MET A 63 5.52 -1.21 -13.24
CA MET A 63 6.61 -0.23 -13.33
C MET A 63 6.02 1.19 -13.54
N PRO A 64 6.44 2.19 -12.74
CA PRO A 64 6.01 3.57 -12.93
C PRO A 64 6.40 4.11 -14.31
N GLY A 65 5.53 4.96 -14.89
CA GLY A 65 5.72 5.50 -16.23
C GLY A 65 6.82 6.55 -16.36
N ASN A 66 7.32 7.08 -15.24
CA ASN A 66 8.43 8.03 -15.18
C ASN A 66 9.21 7.93 -13.86
N ILE A 67 10.35 8.60 -13.82
CA ILE A 67 11.29 8.55 -12.70
C ILE A 67 10.75 9.28 -11.47
N GLU A 68 9.95 10.32 -11.65
CA GLU A 68 9.34 11.07 -10.54
C GLU A 68 8.37 10.18 -9.77
N MET A 69 7.50 9.44 -10.47
CA MET A 69 6.60 8.46 -9.86
C MET A 69 7.37 7.34 -9.18
N TYR A 70 8.42 6.81 -9.82
CA TYR A 70 9.28 5.80 -9.21
C TYR A 70 9.88 6.27 -7.88
N THR A 71 10.46 7.48 -7.88
CA THR A 71 11.09 8.06 -6.69
C THR A 71 10.06 8.30 -5.58
N HIS A 72 8.85 8.71 -5.93
CA HIS A 72 7.74 8.84 -4.97
C HIS A 72 7.25 7.51 -4.39
N CYS A 73 7.36 6.40 -5.10
CA CYS A 73 6.96 5.10 -4.58
C CYS A 73 7.96 4.54 -3.56
N ILE A 74 9.26 4.78 -3.77
CA ILE A 74 10.34 4.20 -2.95
C ILE A 74 10.80 5.08 -1.79
N GLY A 75 10.42 6.36 -1.78
CA GLY A 75 10.80 7.35 -0.78
C GLY A 75 9.67 7.61 0.20
#